data_AF-A0A3G6PG72-F1
#
_entry.id   AF-A0A3G6PG72-F1
#
_cell.length_a   1.000
_cell.length_b   1.000
_cell.length_c   1.000
_cell.angle_alpha   90.00
_cell.angle_beta   90.00
_cell.angle_gamma   90.00
#
_symmetry.space_group_name_H-M   'P 1'
#
loop_
_entity.id
_entity.type
_entity.pdbx_description
1 polymer ?
#
loop_
_entity_poly.entity_id
_entity_poly.type
_entity_poly.pdbx_seq_one_letter_code
_entity_poly.pdbx_strand_id
1 'polypeptide(L)'
;MEYDFFRMYSQYLILYAPQSGLNYNNSENKKSVLPQYRKNIYTRELVDFILEQIENGVKTKTQIIEEYRIPKTTLYKWLNKYNNQKKQDLKQ
;
A
#
# COMPACT_ATOMS: atom_id res chain seq x y z
N MET A 1 -56.22 15.65 -33.89
CA MET A 1 -55.58 14.38 -33.52
C MET A 1 -54.13 14.69 -33.20
N GLU A 2 -53.80 14.88 -31.92
CA GLU A 2 -52.45 15.21 -31.48
C GLU A 2 -51.80 13.95 -30.90
N TYR A 3 -50.73 13.49 -31.53
CA TYR A 3 -49.98 12.33 -31.10
C TYR A 3 -48.97 12.77 -30.03
N ASP A 4 -49.06 12.17 -28.84
CA ASP A 4 -48.20 12.51 -27.72
C ASP A 4 -46.90 11.70 -27.78
N PHE A 5 -45.92 12.22 -28.53
CA PHE A 5 -44.59 11.64 -28.70
C PHE A 5 -43.80 11.53 -27.39
N PHE A 6 -44.18 12.29 -26.36
CA PHE A 6 -43.50 12.27 -25.07
C PHE A 6 -43.67 10.91 -24.38
N ARG A 7 -44.82 10.26 -24.53
CA ARG A 7 -45.08 8.94 -23.92
C ARG A 7 -44.20 7.84 -24.49
N MET A 8 -43.85 7.93 -25.77
CA MET A 8 -42.95 6.97 -26.41
C MET A 8 -41.50 7.23 -26.01
N TYR A 9 -41.12 8.51 -25.88
CA TYR A 9 -39.75 8.88 -25.52
C TYR A 9 -39.41 8.63 -24.04
N SER A 10 -40.40 8.73 -23.14
CA SER A 10 -40.19 8.49 -21.71
C SER A 10 -39.80 7.04 -21.41
N GLN A 11 -40.32 6.07 -22.14
CA GLN A 11 -39.93 4.66 -22.01
C GLN A 11 -38.45 4.43 -22.37
N TYR A 12 -37.96 5.07 -23.44
CA TYR A 12 -36.56 5.00 -23.82
C TYR A 12 -35.65 5.61 -22.74
N LEU A 13 -36.03 6.77 -22.20
CA LEU A 13 -35.30 7.41 -21.10
C LEU A 13 -35.25 6.55 -19.84
N ILE A 14 -36.33 5.88 -19.46
CA ILE A 14 -36.37 5.02 -18.26
C ILE A 14 -35.53 3.75 -18.45
N LEU A 15 -35.60 3.11 -19.62
CA LEU A 15 -34.90 1.84 -19.87
C LEU A 15 -33.39 2.02 -20.01
N TYR A 16 -32.96 3.13 -20.60
CA TYR A 16 -31.54 3.46 -20.81
C TYR A 16 -30.99 4.46 -19.79
N ALA A 17 -31.78 4.88 -18.81
CA ALA A 17 -31.27 5.65 -17.69
C ALA A 17 -30.23 4.79 -16.95
N PRO A 18 -28.97 5.25 -16.83
CA PRO A 18 -28.03 4.58 -15.95
C PRO A 18 -28.63 4.59 -14.54
N GLN A 19 -28.41 3.52 -13.77
CA GLN A 19 -28.79 3.42 -12.36
C GLN A 19 -27.92 4.36 -11.50
N SER A 20 -27.86 5.64 -11.82
CA SER A 20 -26.97 6.63 -11.23
C SER A 20 -27.39 7.06 -9.82
N GLY A 21 -28.50 6.53 -9.30
CA GLY A 21 -29.02 6.86 -7.96
C GLY A 21 -28.69 5.87 -6.84
N LEU A 22 -28.34 4.61 -7.14
CA LEU A 22 -28.14 3.60 -6.07
C LEU A 22 -26.78 3.72 -5.37
N ASN A 23 -25.79 4.33 -6.04
CA ASN A 23 -24.40 4.39 -5.54
C ASN A 23 -23.84 5.80 -5.41
N TYR A 24 -24.63 6.85 -5.63
CA TYR A 24 -24.14 8.24 -5.63
C TYR A 24 -23.61 8.69 -4.25
N ASN A 25 -24.15 8.12 -3.17
CA ASN A 25 -23.70 8.37 -1.80
C ASN A 25 -22.84 7.24 -1.20
N ASN A 26 -22.47 6.21 -1.97
CA ASN A 26 -21.65 5.14 -1.42
C ASN A 26 -20.16 5.45 -1.59
N SER A 27 -19.71 6.43 -0.81
CA SER A 27 -18.30 6.68 -0.52
C SER A 27 -17.74 5.69 0.50
N GLU A 28 -18.33 4.49 0.65
CA GLU A 28 -17.67 3.42 1.37
C GLU A 28 -16.57 2.85 0.47
N ASN A 29 -15.34 3.31 0.74
CA ASN A 29 -14.15 2.47 0.80
C ASN A 29 -14.31 1.15 0.02
N LYS A 30 -14.18 1.20 -1.32
CA LYS A 30 -14.15 0.00 -2.15
C LYS A 30 -12.92 -0.82 -1.75
N LYS A 31 -13.06 -1.64 -0.71
CA LYS A 31 -12.10 -2.69 -0.38
C LYS A 31 -12.02 -3.55 -1.64
N SER A 32 -10.83 -3.60 -2.24
CA SER A 32 -10.65 -4.31 -3.50
C SER A 32 -11.14 -5.75 -3.34
N VAL A 33 -11.92 -6.24 -4.30
CA VAL A 33 -12.42 -7.63 -4.36
C VAL A 33 -11.25 -8.63 -4.38
N LEU A 34 -10.05 -8.18 -4.78
CA LEU A 34 -8.84 -8.98 -4.78
C LEU A 34 -8.15 -8.97 -3.40
N PRO A 35 -7.53 -10.09 -2.97
CA PRO A 35 -6.68 -10.11 -1.79
C PRO A 35 -5.55 -9.09 -1.96
N GLN A 36 -5.53 -8.05 -1.14
CA GLN A 36 -4.42 -7.09 -1.11
C GLN A 36 -3.22 -7.79 -0.47
N TYR A 37 -2.40 -8.44 -1.29
CA TYR A 37 -1.18 -9.07 -0.82
C TYR A 37 -0.16 -7.98 -0.47
N ARG A 38 -0.23 -7.45 0.74
CA ARG A 38 0.87 -6.70 1.34
C ARG A 38 1.87 -7.70 1.91
N LYS A 39 2.64 -8.38 1.05
CA LYS A 39 3.80 -9.15 1.53
C LYS A 39 4.70 -8.19 2.28
N ASN A 40 5.19 -8.60 3.45
CA ASN A 40 6.31 -7.91 4.08
C ASN A 40 7.51 -8.03 3.13
N ILE A 41 7.85 -6.95 2.43
CA ILE A 41 8.93 -6.93 1.43
C ILE A 41 10.30 -7.17 2.11
N TYR A 42 10.38 -6.98 3.43
CA TYR A 42 11.60 -7.13 4.22
C TYR A 42 11.45 -8.29 5.21
N THR A 43 11.97 -9.46 4.84
CA THR A 43 12.10 -10.60 5.76
C THR A 43 13.11 -10.30 6.86
N ARG A 44 12.99 -10.97 8.02
CA ARG A 44 13.94 -10.77 9.14
C ARG A 44 15.37 -11.05 8.69
N GLU A 45 15.58 -12.14 7.97
CA GLU A 45 16.89 -12.54 7.44
C GLU A 45 17.51 -11.46 6.53
N LEU A 46 16.71 -10.80 5.68
CA LEU A 46 17.20 -9.71 4.84
C LEU A 46 17.60 -8.49 5.69
N VAL A 47 16.80 -8.16 6.71
CA VAL A 47 17.11 -7.07 7.64
C VAL A 47 18.42 -7.34 8.38
N ASP A 48 18.58 -8.56 8.89
CA ASP A 48 19.76 -8.97 9.66
C ASP A 48 21.01 -8.94 8.78
N PHE A 49 20.93 -9.47 7.54
CA PHE A 49 22.01 -9.37 6.56
C PHE A 49 22.41 -7.92 6.27
N ILE A 50 21.43 -7.03 6.06
CA ILE A 50 21.72 -5.62 5.79
C ILE A 50 22.38 -4.93 6.99
N LEU A 51 21.94 -5.23 8.21
CA LEU A 51 22.54 -4.69 9.42
C LEU A 51 23.99 -5.18 9.60
N GLU A 52 24.26 -6.45 9.31
CA GLU A 52 25.60 -7.03 9.34
C GLU A 52 26.53 -6.36 8.31
N GLN A 53 26.06 -6.11 7.09
CA GLN A 53 26.84 -5.40 6.07
C GLN A 53 27.22 -3.97 6.49
N ILE A 54 26.37 -3.31 7.29
CA ILE A 54 26.64 -1.99 7.87
C ILE A 54 27.66 -2.09 9.01
N GLU A 55 27.54 -3.09 9.89
CA GLU A 55 28.47 -3.30 11.01
C GLU A 55 29.87 -3.65 10.52
N ASN A 56 29.98 -4.49 9.48
CA ASN A 56 31.23 -4.84 8.83
C ASN A 56 31.80 -3.69 7.97
N GLY A 57 31.07 -2.59 7.78
CA GLY A 57 31.50 -1.43 6.98
C GLY A 57 31.62 -1.69 5.48
N VAL A 58 31.07 -2.81 4.99
CA VAL A 58 31.15 -3.22 3.57
C VAL A 58 30.34 -2.29 2.68
N LYS A 59 29.16 -1.85 3.15
CA LYS A 59 28.30 -0.92 2.43
C LYS A 59 27.87 0.25 3.32
N THR A 60 27.87 1.45 2.73
CA THR A 60 27.34 2.64 3.39
C THR A 60 25.82 2.66 3.37
N LYS A 61 25.22 3.40 4.30
CA LYS A 61 23.75 3.55 4.40
C LYS A 61 23.14 4.06 3.09
N THR A 62 23.84 4.95 2.39
CA THR A 62 23.40 5.52 1.11
C THR A 62 23.39 4.46 0.02
N GLN A 63 24.45 3.66 -0.09
CA GLN A 63 24.53 2.57 -1.07
C GLN A 63 23.40 1.54 -0.87
N ILE A 64 23.07 1.22 0.39
CA ILE A 64 21.97 0.28 0.69
C ILE A 64 20.61 0.84 0.27
N ILE A 65 20.40 2.15 0.43
CA ILE A 65 19.17 2.83 0.01
C ILE A 65 19.02 2.78 -1.51
N GLU A 66 20.11 3.00 -2.26
CA GLU A 66 20.09 3.00 -3.72
C GLU A 66 19.98 1.58 -4.30
N GLU A 67 20.78 0.65 -3.81
CA GLU A 67 20.89 -0.72 -4.36
C GLU A 67 19.66 -1.57 -4.02
N TYR A 68 19.21 -1.55 -2.77
CA TYR A 68 18.07 -2.35 -2.30
C TYR A 68 16.76 -1.58 -2.32
N ARG A 69 16.77 -0.31 -2.73
CA ARG A 69 15.58 0.58 -2.78
C ARG A 69 14.84 0.67 -1.45
N ILE A 70 15.59 0.60 -0.35
CA ILE A 70 15.01 0.66 1.00
C ILE A 70 14.83 2.13 1.39
N PRO A 71 13.62 2.55 1.79
CA PRO A 71 13.41 3.92 2.24
C PRO A 71 14.32 4.27 3.41
N LYS A 72 14.88 5.48 3.40
CA LYS A 72 15.75 6.00 4.48
C LYS A 72 15.13 5.80 5.85
N THR A 73 13.86 6.15 6.01
CA THR A 73 13.13 6.02 7.29
C THR A 73 13.06 4.59 7.79
N THR A 74 12.95 3.60 6.90
CA THR A 74 12.93 2.17 7.24
C THR A 74 14.30 1.73 7.77
N LEU A 75 15.38 2.08 7.07
CA LEU A 75 16.74 1.71 7.47
C LEU A 75 17.11 2.28 8.85
N TYR A 76 16.77 3.54 9.10
CA TYR A 76 17.03 4.18 10.40
C TYR A 76 16.22 3.54 11.54
N LYS A 77 14.98 3.09 11.28
CA LYS A 77 14.19 2.34 12.28
C LYS A 77 14.86 1.02 12.67
N TRP A 78 15.42 0.29 11.70
CA TRP A 78 16.13 -0.97 11.98
C TRP A 78 17.39 -0.73 12.80
N LEU A 79 18.20 0.27 12.45
CA LEU A 79 19.39 0.65 13.23
C LEU A 79 19.07 0.98 14.69
N ASN A 80 18.01 1.74 14.92
CA ASN A 80 17.58 2.08 16.29
C ASN A 80 17.16 0.83 17.08
N LYS A 81 16.42 -0.08 16.43
CA LYS A 81 16.00 -1.33 17.06
C LYS A 81 17.19 -2.25 17.35
N TYR A 82 18.12 -2.38 16.40
CA TYR A 82 19.33 -3.19 16.54
C TYR A 82 20.20 -2.73 17.71
N ASN A 83 20.41 -1.42 17.85
CA ASN A 83 21.17 -0.85 18.97
C ASN A 83 20.52 -1.15 20.33
N ASN A 84 19.18 -1.18 20.39
CA ASN A 84 18.46 -1.52 21.61
C ASN A 84 18.57 -3.01 21.94
N GLN A 85 18.53 -3.89 20.94
CA GLN A 85 18.73 -5.33 21.10
C GLN A 85 20.15 -5.62 21.60
N LYS A 86 21.18 -5.08 20.94
CA LYS A 86 22.59 -5.24 21.36
C LYS A 86 22.83 -4.81 22.81
N LYS A 87 22.18 -3.72 23.26
CA LYS A 87 22.26 -3.27 24.67
C LYS A 87 21.60 -4.23 25.67
N GLN A 88 20.61 -5.02 25.26
CA GLN A 88 19.99 -6.04 26.10
C GLN A 88 20.86 -7.29 26.20
N ASP A 89 21.57 -7.65 25.12
CA ASP A 89 22.46 -8.80 25.08
C ASP A 89 23.74 -8.57 25.89
N LEU A 90 24.28 -7.33 25.90
CA LEU A 90 25.44 -6.95 26.72
C LEU A 90 25.15 -6.84 28.22
N LYS A 91 23.89 -6.93 28.65
CA LYS A 91 23.48 -6.82 30.06
C LYS A 91 23.16 -8.17 30.71
N GLN A 92 23.18 -9.26 29.95
CA GLN A 92 23.04 -10.64 30.42
C GLN A 92 24.42 -11.23 30.66
#